data_AF-A0A519ZBA9-F1
#
_entry.id   AF-A0A519ZBA9-F1
#
_cell.length_a   1.000
_cell.length_b   1.000
_cell.length_c   1.000
_cell.angle_alpha   90.00
_cell.angle_beta   90.00
_cell.angle_gamma   90.00
#
_symmetry.space_group_name_H-M   'P 1'
#
loop_
_entity.id
_entity.type
_entity.pdbx_description
1 polymer ?
#
loop_
_entity_poly.entity_id
_entity_poly.type
_entity_poly.pdbx_seq_one_letter_code
_entity_poly.pdbx_strand_id
1 'polypeptide(L)'
;IIPSIGEEGFGMVALEGMACGCNILAANAGGLSDAISTFGKKFEMGNTQELTKLLKESFDDHTPALTPELLAYLKLHHPENVADNYLQAFI
;
A
#
# COMPACT_ATOMS: atom_id res chain seq x y z
N ILE A 1 6.84 4.76 5.17
CA ILE A 1 7.89 4.33 4.22
C ILE A 1 8.15 2.84 4.43
N ILE A 2 8.13 2.02 3.38
CA ILE A 2 8.25 0.55 3.45
C ILE A 2 9.29 0.09 2.42
N PRO A 3 10.60 0.11 2.75
CA PRO A 3 11.68 -0.22 1.82
C PRO A 3 11.99 -1.72 1.81
N SER A 4 10.97 -2.55 1.51
CA SER A 4 11.16 -4.01 1.46
C SER A 4 12.25 -4.38 0.44
N ILE A 5 13.03 -5.40 0.78
CA ILE A 5 13.99 -6.08 -0.12
C ILE A 5 13.56 -7.52 -0.42
N GLY A 6 12.39 -7.94 0.06
CA GLY A 6 11.82 -9.26 -0.16
C GLY A 6 10.46 -9.18 -0.86
N GLU A 7 10.14 -10.22 -1.63
CA GLU A 7 8.96 -10.27 -2.50
C GLU A 7 7.82 -11.17 -1.97
N GLU A 8 8.07 -11.99 -0.95
CA GLU A 8 7.12 -13.01 -0.49
C GLU A 8 5.95 -12.44 0.34
N GLY A 9 6.13 -11.27 0.96
CA GLY A 9 5.11 -10.68 1.84
C GLY A 9 4.00 -9.96 1.08
N PHE A 10 2.76 -10.07 1.57
CA PHE A 10 1.62 -9.33 1.00
C PHE A 10 1.68 -7.81 1.27
N GLY A 11 2.26 -7.38 2.40
CA GLY A 11 2.36 -5.94 2.70
C GLY A 11 1.18 -5.37 3.51
N MET A 12 0.65 -6.13 4.48
CA MET A 12 -0.40 -5.67 5.41
C MET A 12 -0.09 -4.31 6.05
N VAL A 13 1.17 -4.04 6.39
CA VAL A 13 1.60 -2.75 6.95
C VAL A 13 1.28 -1.54 6.05
N ALA A 14 1.20 -1.74 4.73
CA ALA A 14 0.77 -0.71 3.81
C ALA A 14 -0.73 -0.40 3.94
N LEU A 15 -1.57 -1.44 4.04
CA LEU A 15 -3.01 -1.29 4.27
C LEU A 15 -3.29 -0.59 5.61
N GLU A 16 -2.58 -0.98 6.67
CA GLU A 16 -2.68 -0.36 7.99
C GLU A 16 -2.26 1.11 7.95
N GLY A 17 -1.13 1.42 7.31
CA GLY A 17 -0.67 2.79 7.15
C GLY A 17 -1.68 3.66 6.39
N MET A 18 -2.27 3.15 5.30
CA MET A 18 -3.33 3.84 4.57
C MET A 18 -4.59 4.03 5.42
N ALA A 19 -5.00 3.02 6.19
CA ALA A 19 -6.15 3.12 7.10
C ALA A 19 -5.93 4.14 8.23
N CYS A 20 -4.68 4.34 8.66
CA CYS A 20 -4.30 5.40 9.59
C CYS A 20 -4.19 6.79 8.95
N GLY A 21 -4.47 6.93 7.64
CA GLY A 21 -4.32 8.20 6.93
C GLY A 21 -2.86 8.62 6.76
N CYS A 22 -1.95 7.66 6.54
CA CYS A 22 -0.57 7.96 6.16
C CYS A 22 -0.38 7.90 4.65
N ASN A 23 0.38 8.86 4.11
CA ASN A 23 0.89 8.77 2.74
C ASN A 23 1.93 7.65 2.66
N ILE A 24 1.74 6.73 1.71
CA ILE A 24 2.60 5.56 1.57
C ILE A 24 3.66 5.79 0.50
N LEU A 25 4.91 5.54 0.89
CA LEU A 25 6.05 5.33 0.01
C LEU A 25 6.54 3.89 0.22
N ALA A 26 6.57 3.06 -0.82
CA ALA A 26 6.97 1.67 -0.68
C ALA A 26 7.79 1.15 -1.86
N ALA A 27 8.61 0.14 -1.59
CA ALA A 27 9.30 -0.59 -2.65
C ALA A 27 8.30 -1.32 -3.54
N ASN A 28 8.55 -1.34 -4.84
CA ASN A 28 7.84 -2.15 -5.81
C ASN A 28 8.29 -3.62 -5.68
N ALA A 29 7.80 -4.30 -4.65
CA ALA A 29 8.27 -5.64 -4.26
C ALA A 29 7.11 -6.61 -3.98
N GLY A 30 6.91 -7.59 -4.86
CA GLY A 30 5.91 -8.64 -4.70
C GLY A 30 4.53 -8.13 -4.28
N GLY A 31 3.91 -8.80 -3.30
CA GLY A 31 2.55 -8.48 -2.84
C GLY A 31 2.41 -7.06 -2.25
N LEU A 32 3.49 -6.45 -1.76
CA LEU A 32 3.47 -5.06 -1.28
C LEU A 32 3.03 -4.07 -2.37
N SER A 33 3.41 -4.33 -3.62
CA SER A 33 2.98 -3.50 -4.76
C SER A 33 1.47 -3.63 -4.99
N ASP A 34 0.92 -4.83 -4.81
CA ASP A 34 -0.51 -5.11 -4.97
C ASP A 34 -1.32 -4.50 -3.83
N ALA A 35 -0.85 -4.61 -2.57
CA ALA A 35 -1.52 -4.07 -1.39
C ALA A 35 -1.63 -2.54 -1.40
N ILE A 36 -0.73 -1.84 -2.08
CA ILE A 36 -0.77 -0.38 -2.22
C ILE A 36 -1.63 0.06 -3.41
N SER A 37 -1.70 -0.79 -4.46
CA SER A 37 -2.40 -0.46 -5.70
C SER A 37 -1.97 0.91 -6.23
N THR A 38 -2.90 1.87 -6.33
CA THR A 38 -2.69 3.26 -6.78
C THR A 38 -2.66 4.28 -5.64
N PHE A 39 -2.84 3.86 -4.38
CA PHE A 39 -3.03 4.74 -3.23
C PHE A 39 -1.72 5.16 -2.52
N GLY A 40 -0.57 4.82 -3.10
CA GLY A 40 0.74 5.22 -2.61
C GLY A 40 1.75 5.34 -3.74
N LYS A 41 2.87 6.02 -3.47
CA LYS A 41 3.97 6.14 -4.44
C LYS A 41 4.91 4.94 -4.27
N LYS A 42 5.35 4.38 -5.40
CA LYS A 42 6.24 3.23 -5.46
C LYS A 42 7.61 3.64 -5.96
N PHE A 43 8.66 2.98 -5.47
CA PHE A 43 10.02 3.10 -6.00
C PHE A 43 10.60 1.72 -6.26
N GLU A 44 11.55 1.61 -7.19
CA GLU A 44 12.17 0.33 -7.50
C GLU A 44 12.92 -0.26 -6.29
N MET A 45 12.82 -1.57 -6.11
CA MET A 45 13.42 -2.26 -4.97
C MET A 45 14.94 -2.06 -4.96
N GLY A 46 15.47 -1.58 -3.83
CA GLY A 46 16.89 -1.23 -3.67
C GLY A 46 17.33 0.08 -4.33
N ASN A 47 16.46 0.78 -5.06
CA ASN A 47 16.77 2.06 -5.69
C ASN A 47 16.72 3.22 -4.67
N THR A 48 17.87 3.49 -4.06
CA THR A 48 18.00 4.55 -3.04
C THR A 48 17.84 5.95 -3.61
N GLN A 49 18.18 6.15 -4.89
CA GLN A 49 18.06 7.44 -5.57
C GLN A 49 16.58 7.81 -5.76
N GLU A 50 15.76 6.86 -6.21
CA GLU A 50 14.33 7.05 -6.39
C GLU A 50 13.60 7.23 -5.05
N LEU A 51 13.93 6.42 -4.05
CA LEU A 51 13.42 6.61 -2.68
C LEU A 51 13.73 8.02 -2.16
N THR A 52 14.98 8.47 -2.33
CA THR A 52 15.40 9.81 -1.88
C THR A 52 14.61 10.91 -2.60
N LYS A 53 14.35 10.75 -3.91
CA LYS A 53 13.53 11.68 -4.69
C LYS A 53 12.10 11.74 -4.15
N LEU A 54 11.43 10.60 -3.96
CA LEU A 54 10.06 10.55 -3.46
C LEU A 54 9.94 11.11 -2.04
N LEU A 55 10.93 10.87 -1.18
CA LEU A 55 10.98 11.46 0.15
C LEU A 55 11.01 12.98 0.09
N LYS A 56 11.86 13.56 -0.76
CA LYS A 56 11.92 15.01 -0.97
C LYS A 56 10.59 15.58 -1.45
N GLU A 57 9.95 14.93 -2.41
CA GLU A 57 8.64 15.33 -2.93
C GLU A 57 7.51 15.21 -1.90
N SER A 58 7.66 14.35 -0.88
CA SER A 58 6.63 14.13 0.13
C SER A 58 6.56 15.19 1.24
N PHE A 59 7.59 16.03 1.40
CA PHE A 59 7.61 17.06 2.45
C PHE A 59 6.55 18.15 2.26
N ASP A 60 6.19 18.44 1.01
CA ASP A 60 5.23 19.48 0.65
C ASP A 60 3.85 18.92 0.28
N ASP A 61 3.66 17.61 0.43
CA ASP A 61 2.44 16.92 0.00
C ASP A 61 1.36 16.98 1.09
N HIS A 62 0.37 17.85 0.88
CA HIS A 62 -0.78 18.03 1.77
C HIS A 62 -2.04 17.32 1.29
N THR A 63 -1.91 16.32 0.40
CA THR A 63 -3.09 15.59 -0.07
C THR A 63 -3.85 14.96 1.10
N PRO A 64 -5.20 15.01 1.10
CA PRO A 64 -6.01 14.36 2.12
C PRO A 64 -5.74 12.86 2.11
N ALA A 65 -5.30 12.32 3.25
CA ALA A 65 -4.83 10.96 3.33
C ALA A 65 -5.94 9.89 3.38
N LEU A 66 -7.21 10.29 3.55
CA LEU A 66 -8.37 9.39 3.58
C LEU A 66 -9.43 9.89 2.61
N THR A 67 -9.50 9.27 1.43
CA THR A 67 -10.54 9.54 0.43
C THR A 67 -11.62 8.45 0.46
N PRO A 68 -12.84 8.72 -0.05
CA PRO A 68 -13.89 7.70 -0.17
C PRO A 68 -13.43 6.46 -0.97
N GLU A 69 -12.64 6.66 -2.02
CA GLU A 69 -12.11 5.58 -2.86
C GLU A 69 -11.12 4.71 -2.08
N LEU A 70 -10.26 5.32 -1.28
CA LEU A 70 -9.35 4.59 -0.41
C LEU A 70 -10.11 3.78 0.65
N LEU A 71 -11.12 4.38 1.27
CA LEU A 71 -11.96 3.68 2.26
C LEU A 71 -12.69 2.48 1.63
N ALA A 72 -13.19 2.63 0.39
CA ALA A 72 -13.80 1.53 -0.35
C ALA A 72 -12.79 0.41 -0.64
N TYR A 73 -11.56 0.76 -1.04
CA TYR A 73 -10.49 -0.21 -1.29
C TYR A 73 -10.05 -0.95 -0.01
N LEU A 74 -9.86 -0.23 1.09
CA LEU A 74 -9.52 -0.81 2.39
C LEU A 74 -10.61 -1.76 2.90
N LYS A 75 -11.88 -1.45 2.63
CA LYS A 75 -13.00 -2.33 2.97
C LYS A 75 -12.88 -3.69 2.29
N LEU A 76 -12.41 -3.77 1.04
CA LEU A 76 -12.21 -5.04 0.34
C LEU A 76 -11.20 -5.97 1.06
N HIS A 77 -10.29 -5.39 1.84
CA HIS A 77 -9.23 -6.10 2.54
C HIS A 77 -9.55 -6.35 4.03
N HIS A 78 -10.77 -6.04 4.47
CA HIS A 78 -11.22 -6.39 5.81
C HIS A 78 -11.34 -7.92 5.94
N PRO A 79 -11.00 -8.52 7.10
CA PRO A 79 -11.03 -9.98 7.28
C PRO A 79 -12.35 -10.65 6.90
N GLU A 80 -13.48 -10.00 7.17
CA GLU A 80 -14.82 -10.48 6.79
C GLU A 80 -14.97 -10.62 5.27
N ASN A 81 -14.63 -9.57 4.51
CA ASN A 81 -14.73 -9.59 3.05
C ASN A 81 -13.72 -10.54 2.41
N VAL A 82 -12.51 -10.63 2.98
CA VAL A 82 -11.52 -11.61 2.53
C VAL A 82 -12.05 -13.03 2.75
N ALA A 83 -12.58 -13.35 3.93
CA ALA A 83 -13.15 -14.65 4.22
C ALA A 83 -14.29 -15.02 3.26
N ASP A 84 -15.21 -14.08 3.00
CA ASP A 84 -16.31 -14.29 2.05
C ASP A 84 -15.80 -14.57 0.62
N ASN A 85 -14.79 -13.84 0.16
CA ASN A 85 -14.17 -14.09 -1.16
C ASN A 85 -13.52 -15.48 -1.23
N TYR A 86 -12.87 -15.93 -0.16
CA TYR A 86 -12.30 -17.27 -0.10
C TYR A 86 -13.39 -18.35 -0.16
N LEU A 87 -14.51 -18.17 0.54
CA LEU A 87 -15.61 -19.13 0.53
C LEU A 87 -16.23 -19.27 -0.86
N GLN A 88 -16.36 -18.17 -1.62
CA GLN A 88 -16.89 -18.18 -2.99
C GLN A 88 -16.05 -19.03 -3.96
N ALA A 89 -14.77 -19.23 -3.72
CA ALA A 89 -13.92 -20.07 -4.58
C ALA A 89 -14.23 -21.57 -4.47
N PHE A 90 -15.01 -21.98 -3.47
CA PHE A 90 -15.40 -23.38 -3.22
C PHE A 90 -16.87 -23.68 -3.58
N ILE A 91 -17.61 -22.69 -4.09
CA ILE A 91 -19.02 -22.80 -4.47
C ILE A 91 -19.15 -22.85 -5.99
#